data_AF-A0A521FRZ5-F1
#
_entry.id   AF-A0A521FRZ5-F1
#
_cell.length_a   1.000
_cell.length_b   1.000
_cell.length_c   1.000
_cell.angle_alpha   90.00
_cell.angle_beta   90.00
_cell.angle_gamma   90.00
#
_symmetry.space_group_name_H-M   'P 1'
#
loop_
_entity.id
_entity.type
_entity.pdbx_description
1 polymer ?
#
loop_
_entity_poly.entity_id
_entity_poly.type
_entity_poly.pdbx_seq_one_letter_code
_entity_poly.pdbx_strand_id
1 'polypeptide(L)'
;MINRIRNSVWAGFGIGLVVPGLLISIVWFVMHRVAMLAKADLLLIGCIAVNALLLKYFFKINKENTGRGILSATFIWGFLFFFYKISQS
;
A
#
# COMPACT_ATOMS: atom_id res chain seq x y z
N MET A 1 -13.41 14.40 -14.73
CA MET A 1 -12.04 14.99 -14.63
C MET A 1 -11.03 13.96 -14.09
N ILE A 2 -10.89 12.78 -14.71
CA ILE A 2 -9.91 11.73 -14.32
C ILE A 2 -9.05 11.29 -15.54
N ASN A 3 -9.38 11.78 -16.74
CA ASN A 3 -8.75 11.37 -18.00
C ASN A 3 -7.34 11.94 -18.22
N ARG A 4 -6.81 12.76 -17.30
CA ARG A 4 -5.47 13.38 -17.40
C ARG A 4 -4.44 12.81 -16.43
N ILE A 5 -4.71 11.67 -15.80
CA ILE A 5 -3.65 10.95 -15.07
C ILE A 5 -2.72 10.36 -16.14
N ARG A 6 -1.54 10.95 -16.36
CA ARG A 6 -0.50 10.39 -17.25
C ARG A 6 -0.28 8.93 -16.86
N ASN A 7 -0.24 8.05 -17.85
CA ASN A 7 -0.02 6.62 -17.65
C ASN A 7 1.46 6.38 -17.27
N SER A 8 1.81 6.82 -16.06
CA SER A 8 3.18 6.90 -15.57
C SER A 8 3.31 6.06 -14.33
N VAL A 9 4.39 5.26 -14.32
CA VAL A 9 4.77 4.42 -13.19
C VAL A 9 4.92 5.25 -11.91
N TRP A 10 5.41 6.49 -12.02
CA TRP A 10 5.56 7.42 -10.90
C TRP A 10 4.23 7.85 -10.26
N ALA A 11 3.18 8.02 -11.06
CA ALA A 11 1.86 8.38 -10.54
C ALA A 11 1.24 7.20 -9.76
N GLY A 12 1.36 5.99 -10.29
CA GLY A 12 0.93 4.77 -9.61
C GLY A 12 1.74 4.49 -8.35
N PHE A 13 3.05 4.74 -8.40
CA PHE A 13 3.95 4.61 -7.27
C PHE A 13 3.58 5.58 -6.14
N GLY A 14 3.36 6.86 -6.44
CA GLY A 14 2.96 7.86 -5.45
C GLY A 14 1.64 7.50 -4.78
N ILE A 15 0.63 7.10 -5.55
CA ILE A 15 -0.66 6.67 -5.01
C ILE A 15 -0.50 5.40 -4.16
N GLY A 16 0.24 4.41 -4.67
CA GLY A 16 0.50 3.15 -3.99
C GLY A 16 1.41 3.28 -2.76
N LEU A 17 2.03 4.44 -2.52
CA LEU A 17 2.80 4.74 -1.31
C LEU A 17 1.96 5.56 -0.30
N VAL A 18 1.22 6.55 -0.79
CA VAL A 18 0.38 7.44 0.03
C VAL A 18 -0.80 6.70 0.63
N VAL A 19 -1.49 5.86 -0.14
CA VAL A 19 -2.66 5.10 0.33
C VAL A 19 -2.29 4.19 1.52
N PRO A 20 -1.28 3.31 1.44
CA PRO A 20 -0.86 2.52 2.59
C PRO A 20 -0.28 3.35 3.72
N GLY A 21 0.44 4.45 3.43
CA GLY A 21 0.92 5.36 4.48
C GLY A 21 -0.23 5.96 5.32
N LEU A 22 -1.31 6.38 4.66
CA LEU A 22 -2.51 6.88 5.32
C LEU A 22 -3.23 5.77 6.10
N LEU A 23 -3.32 4.58 5.50
CA LEU A 23 -3.91 3.41 6.16
C LEU A 23 -3.15 3.05 7.43
N ILE A 24 -1.82 3.03 7.40
CA ILE A 24 -0.97 2.77 8.57
C ILE A 24 -1.22 3.79 9.66
N SER A 25 -1.37 5.08 9.31
CA SER A 25 -1.69 6.11 10.30
C SER A 25 -3.05 5.87 10.96
N ILE A 26 -4.06 5.43 10.20
CA ILE A 26 -5.39 5.08 10.72
C ILE A 26 -5.31 3.84 11.61
N VAL A 27 -4.60 2.79 11.16
CA VAL A 27 -4.49 1.55 11.94
C VAL A 27 -3.63 1.77 13.19
N TRP A 28 -2.60 2.62 13.15
CA TRP A 28 -1.83 3.01 14.33
C TRP A 28 -2.71 3.66 15.40
N PHE A 29 -3.66 4.51 14.97
CA PHE A 29 -4.68 5.09 15.85
C PHE A 29 -5.61 4.03 16.45
N VAL A 30 -6.03 3.04 15.65
CA VAL A 30 -6.89 1.92 16.10
C VAL A 30 -6.13 0.95 17.02
N MET A 31 -4.85 0.68 16.76
CA MET A 31 -3.97 -0.15 17.59
C MET A 31 -3.83 0.40 19.01
N HIS A 32 -3.81 1.72 19.16
CA HIS A 32 -3.80 2.38 20.48
C HIS A 32 -5.04 2.04 21.32
N ARG A 33 -6.15 1.62 20.68
CA ARG A 33 -7.38 1.17 21.35
C ARG A 33 -7.49 -0.36 21.44
N VAL A 34 -6.89 -1.10 20.51
CA VAL A 34 -7.05 -2.56 20.40
C VAL A 34 -5.68 -3.22 20.18
N ALA A 35 -5.02 -3.60 21.27
CA ALA A 35 -3.69 -4.23 21.26
C ALA A 35 -3.66 -5.58 20.51
N MET A 36 -4.80 -6.25 20.32
CA MET A 36 -4.89 -7.53 19.60
C MET A 36 -4.69 -7.38 18.09
N LEU A 37 -4.89 -6.18 17.54
CA LEU A 37 -4.64 -5.83 16.13
C LEU A 37 -3.19 -5.39 15.87
N ALA A 38 -2.38 -5.30 16.93
CA ALA A 38 -0.99 -4.83 16.89
C ALA A 38 0.00 -5.86 16.32
N LYS A 39 -0.48 -7.05 15.91
CA LYS A 39 0.36 -7.95 15.12
C LYS A 39 0.63 -7.26 13.79
N ALA A 40 1.88 -6.82 13.65
CA ALA A 40 2.40 -6.13 12.49
C ALA A 40 2.01 -6.86 11.16
N ASP A 41 1.87 -8.20 11.22
CA ASP A 41 1.41 -9.04 10.12
C ASP A 41 -0.03 -8.71 9.63
N LEU A 42 -0.99 -8.38 10.51
CA LEU A 42 -2.37 -8.07 10.13
C LEU A 42 -2.48 -6.72 9.41
N LEU A 43 -1.69 -5.73 9.86
CA LEU A 43 -1.55 -4.43 9.21
C LEU A 43 -0.99 -4.58 7.80
N LEU A 44 0.04 -5.41 7.65
CA LEU A 44 0.69 -5.64 6.37
C LEU A 44 -0.27 -6.27 5.37
N ILE A 45 -1.00 -7.31 5.79
CA ILE A 45 -2.02 -7.97 4.97
C ILE A 45 -3.11 -6.97 4.57
N GLY A 46 -3.53 -6.08 5.49
CA GLY A 46 -4.48 -5.01 5.20
C GLY A 46 -3.97 -4.01 4.14
N CYS A 47 -2.74 -3.53 4.28
CA CYS A 47 -2.11 -2.63 3.30
C CYS A 47 -1.96 -3.29 1.92
N ILE A 48 -1.52 -4.55 1.88
CA ILE A 48 -1.41 -5.32 0.63
C ILE A 48 -2.79 -5.52 0.00
N ALA A 49 -3.83 -5.82 0.78
CA ALA A 49 -5.18 -5.99 0.28
C ALA A 49 -5.75 -4.69 -0.33
N VAL A 50 -5.52 -3.54 0.31
CA VAL A 50 -5.93 -2.24 -0.24
C VAL A 50 -5.15 -1.89 -1.51
N ASN A 51 -3.83 -2.13 -1.54
CA ASN A 51 -3.05 -1.92 -2.75
C ASN A 51 -3.43 -2.89 -3.87
N ALA A 52 -3.79 -4.14 -3.56
CA ALA A 52 -4.28 -5.12 -4.53
C ALA A 52 -5.66 -4.72 -5.10
N LEU A 53 -6.54 -4.14 -4.28
CA LEU A 53 -7.80 -3.54 -4.73
C LEU A 53 -7.55 -2.35 -5.66
N LEU A 54 -6.62 -1.47 -5.31
CA LEU A 54 -6.20 -0.38 -6.19
C LEU A 54 -5.62 -0.90 -7.51
N LEU A 55 -4.82 -1.95 -7.45
CA LEU A 55 -4.23 -2.59 -8.62
C LEU A 55 -5.31 -3.14 -9.55
N LYS A 56 -6.30 -3.84 -8.99
CA LYS A 56 -7.48 -4.33 -9.72
C LYS A 56 -8.28 -3.18 -10.35
N TYR A 57 -8.42 -2.05 -9.64
CA TYR A 57 -9.11 -0.87 -10.15
C TYR A 57 -8.35 -0.22 -11.30
N PHE A 58 -7.02 -0.03 -11.19
CA PHE A 58 -6.19 0.58 -12.23
C PHE A 58 -5.98 -0.33 -13.45
N PHE A 59 -5.92 -1.65 -13.25
CA PHE A 59 -5.92 -2.62 -14.36
C PHE A 59 -7.22 -2.53 -15.17
N LYS A 60 -8.37 -2.32 -14.52
CA LYS A 60 -9.67 -2.13 -15.19
C LYS A 60 -9.72 -0.88 -16.07
N ILE A 61 -8.84 0.09 -15.83
CA ILE A 61 -8.74 1.35 -16.59
C ILE A 61 -7.68 1.25 -17.71
N ASN A 62 -7.15 0.05 -18.02
CA ASN A 62 -6.07 -0.15 -19.01
C ASN A 62 -4.81 0.71 -18.72
N LYS A 63 -4.55 1.00 -17.44
CA LYS A 63 -3.38 1.78 -17.00
C LYS A 63 -2.29 0.89 -16.42
N GLU A 64 -1.74 0.03 -17.26
CA GLU A 64 -0.72 -0.97 -16.88
C GLU A 64 0.50 -0.36 -16.18
N ASN A 65 1.02 0.76 -16.67
CA ASN A 65 2.15 1.46 -16.05
C ASN A 65 1.83 1.94 -14.63
N THR A 66 0.60 2.39 -14.41
CA THR A 66 0.15 2.83 -13.08
C THR A 66 0.01 1.63 -12.14
N GLY A 67 -0.54 0.51 -12.65
CA GLY A 67 -0.59 -0.75 -11.92
C GLY A 67 0.78 -1.28 -11.52
N ARG A 68 1.77 -1.21 -12.44
CA ARG A 68 3.17 -1.57 -12.15
C ARG A 68 3.79 -0.70 -11.06
N GLY A 69 3.49 0.60 -11.04
CA GLY A 69 3.93 1.52 -9.99
C GLY A 69 3.33 1.21 -8.62
N ILE A 70 2.05 0.84 -8.57
CA ILE A 70 1.39 0.41 -7.32
C ILE A 70 2.01 -0.92 -6.83
N LEU A 71 2.31 -1.84 -7.75
CA LEU A 71 2.96 -3.11 -7.41
C LEU A 71 4.34 -2.90 -6.80
N SER A 72 5.17 -2.03 -7.38
CA SER A 72 6.51 -1.74 -6.85
C SER A 72 6.45 -1.02 -5.50
N ALA A 73 5.49 -0.12 -5.29
CA ALA A 73 5.26 0.51 -3.98
C ALA A 73 4.84 -0.51 -2.91
N THR A 74 4.00 -1.49 -3.28
CA THR A 74 3.61 -2.61 -2.40
C THR A 74 4.81 -3.46 -2.01
N PHE A 75 5.70 -3.75 -2.97
CA PHE A 75 6.94 -4.47 -2.72
C PHE A 75 7.86 -3.74 -1.74
N ILE A 76 8.02 -2.42 -1.89
CA ILE A 76 8.83 -1.59 -0.99
C ILE A 76 8.24 -1.61 0.43
N TRP A 77 6.91 -1.50 0.56
CA TRP A 77 6.24 -1.61 1.86
C TRP A 77 6.45 -2.98 2.51
N GLY A 78 6.36 -4.06 1.73
CA GLY A 78 6.70 -5.40 2.20
C GLY A 78 8.17 -5.52 2.65
N PHE A 79 9.09 -4.90 1.92
CA PHE A 79 10.53 -4.89 2.26
C PHE A 79 10.82 -4.10 3.53
N LEU A 80 10.24 -2.89 3.68
CA LEU A 80 10.35 -2.07 4.89
C LEU A 80 9.83 -2.83 6.11
N PHE A 81 8.71 -3.53 5.95
CA PHE A 81 8.16 -4.36 7.00
C PHE A 81 9.05 -5.55 7.34
N PHE A 82 9.57 -6.25 6.33
CA PHE A 82 10.47 -7.38 6.54
C PHE A 82 11.71 -6.94 7.31
N PHE A 83 12.29 -5.79 6.96
CA PHE A 83 13.37 -5.15 7.71
C PHE A 83 12.97 -4.79 9.14
N TYR A 84 11.81 -4.18 9.33
CA TYR A 84 11.30 -3.84 10.66
C TYR A 84 11.15 -5.09 11.54
N LYS A 85 10.59 -6.17 10.99
CA LYS A 85 10.43 -7.45 11.67
C LYS A 85 11.77 -8.11 12.00
N ILE A 86 12.74 -8.04 11.08
CA ILE A 86 14.11 -8.56 11.30
C ILE A 86 14.85 -7.74 12.36
N SER A 87 14.68 -6.42 12.37
CA SER A 87 15.35 -5.54 13.32
C SER A 87 14.74 -5.58 14.73
N GLN A 88 13.52 -6.10 14.86
CA GLN A 88 12.87 -6.37 16.15
C GLN A 88 13.17 -7.77 16.71
N SER A 89 13.90 -8.61 15.97
CA SER A 89 14.34 -9.95 16.39
C SER A 89 15.74 -9.91 17.02
#